data_AF-A0A6S6U2Z6-F1
#
_entry.id   AF-A0A6S6U2Z6-F1
#
_cell.length_a   1.000
_cell.length_b   1.000
_cell.length_c   1.000
_cell.angle_alpha   90.00
_cell.angle_beta   90.00
_cell.angle_gamma   90.00
#
_symmetry.space_group_name_H-M   'P 1'
#
loop_
_entity.id
_entity.type
_entity.pdbx_description
1 polymer ?
#
loop_
_entity_poly.entity_id
_entity_poly.type
_entity_poly.pdbx_seq_one_letter_code
_entity_poly.pdbx_strand_id
1 'polypeptide(L)' 'MTELRHDWPLEEIQALFSLPFNDLMFKAHQVHLENFKPNQVQISTLLSIKTGACPEDCSYCSQS' A
#
# COMPACT_ATOMS: atom_id res chain seq x y z
N MET A 1 -17.84 -14.03 -0.04
CA MET A 1 -17.09 -13.09 0.82
C MET A 1 -15.89 -13.83 1.34
N THR A 2 -14.70 -13.35 1.02
CA THR A 2 -13.43 -13.93 1.46
C THR A 2 -13.31 -13.76 2.96
N GLU A 3 -13.02 -14.83 3.70
CA GLU A 3 -12.84 -14.78 5.15
C GLU A 3 -11.59 -13.96 5.50
N LEU A 4 -11.72 -13.01 6.43
CA LEU A 4 -10.63 -12.12 6.84
C LEU A 4 -9.60 -12.90 7.67
N ARG A 5 -8.46 -13.22 7.05
CA ARG A 5 -7.31 -13.85 7.71
C ARG A 5 -6.22 -12.84 8.07
N HIS A 6 -5.44 -13.15 9.09
CA HIS A 6 -4.39 -12.27 9.64
C HIS A 6 -3.02 -12.96 9.75
N ASP A 7 -2.93 -14.21 9.34
CA ASP A 7 -1.83 -15.14 9.54
C ASP A 7 -1.05 -15.37 8.24
N TRP A 8 -0.49 -14.30 7.66
CA TRP A 8 0.26 -14.39 6.40
C TRP A 8 1.71 -14.82 6.64
N PRO A 9 2.13 -16.01 6.22
CA PRO A 9 3.53 -16.41 6.24
C PRO A 9 4.31 -15.69 5.13
N LEU A 10 5.63 -15.59 5.31
CA LEU A 10 6.49 -14.84 4.41
C LEU A 10 6.48 -15.40 2.98
N GLU A 11 6.42 -16.73 2.86
CA GLU A 11 6.44 -17.45 1.60
C GLU A 11 5.22 -17.13 0.73
N GLU A 12 4.04 -17.02 1.35
CA GLU A 12 2.81 -16.63 0.65
C GLU A 12 2.91 -15.20 0.10
N ILE A 13 3.51 -14.28 0.86
CA ILE A 13 3.71 -12.90 0.42
C ILE A 13 4.72 -12.88 -0.74
N GLN A 14 5.85 -13.58 -0.61
CA GLN A 14 6.86 -13.69 -1.68
C GLN A 14 6.28 -14.26 -2.97
N ALA A 15 5.35 -15.21 -2.87
CA ALA A 15 4.65 -15.73 -4.03
C ALA A 15 3.83 -14.65 -4.77
N LEU A 16 3.23 -13.69 -4.06
CA LEU A 16 2.54 -12.54 -4.68
C LEU A 16 3.53 -11.63 -5.43
N PHE A 17 4.68 -11.33 -4.84
CA PHE A 17 5.73 -10.53 -5.49
C PHE A 17 6.32 -11.23 -6.73
N SER A 18 6.25 -12.56 -6.77
CA SER A 18 6.75 -13.37 -7.88
C SER A 18 5.73 -13.55 -9.02
N LEU A 19 4.49 -13.06 -8.86
CA LEU A 19 3.47 -13.15 -9.92
C LEU A 19 3.85 -12.29 -11.14
N PRO A 20 3.47 -12.71 -12.36
CA PRO A 20 3.50 -11.82 -13.51
C PRO A 20 2.72 -10.54 -13.21
N PHE A 21 3.31 -9.39 -13.56
CA PHE A 21 2.79 -8.08 -13.18
C PHE A 21 1.30 -7.89 -13.52
N ASN A 22 0.88 -8.30 -14.73
CA ASN A 22 -0.51 -8.14 -15.16
C ASN A 22 -1.50 -9.02 -14.37
N ASP A 23 -1.08 -10.23 -13.97
CA ASP A 23 -1.90 -11.12 -13.15
C ASP A 23 -2.06 -10.57 -11.73
N LEU A 24 -0.97 -10.02 -11.17
CA LEU A 24 -0.99 -9.33 -9.88
C LEU A 24 -1.93 -8.12 -9.91
N MET A 25 -1.84 -7.29 -10.94
CA MET A 25 -2.69 -6.11 -11.12
C MET A 25 -4.17 -6.48 -11.25
N PHE A 26 -4.49 -7.52 -12.03
CA PHE A 26 -5.85 -8.02 -12.17
C PHE A 26 -6.40 -8.53 -10.83
N LYS A 27 -5.64 -9.37 -10.12
CA LYS A 27 -6.01 -9.88 -8.80
C LYS A 27 -6.24 -8.74 -7.79
N ALA A 28 -5.36 -7.74 -7.76
CA ALA A 28 -5.49 -6.58 -6.89
C ALA A 28 -6.77 -5.78 -7.19
N HIS A 29 -7.10 -5.61 -8.48
CA HIS A 29 -8.32 -4.91 -8.88
C HIS A 29 -9.59 -5.66 -8.46
N GLN A 30 -9.63 -6.98 -8.59
CA GLN A 30 -10.76 -7.80 -8.12
C GLN A 30 -11.00 -7.62 -6.63
N VAL A 31 -9.95 -7.74 -5.80
CA VAL A 31 -10.03 -7.53 -4.35
C VAL A 31 -10.51 -6.11 -4.02
N HIS A 32 -10.05 -5.10 -4.76
CA HIS A 32 -10.50 -3.72 -4.55
C HIS A 32 -12.00 -3.55 -4.84
N LEU A 33 -12.52 -4.10 -5.94
CA LEU A 33 -13.95 -4.03 -6.28
C LEU A 33 -14.85 -4.78 -5.29
N GLU A 34 -14.35 -5.86 -4.68
CA GLU A 34 -15.11 -6.62 -3.68
C GLU A 34 -15.30 -5.86 -2.36
N ASN A 35 -14.39 -4.92 -2.04
CA ASN A 35 -14.31 -4.31 -0.71
C ASN A 35 -14.54 -2.80 -0.71
N PHE A 36 -14.41 -2.12 -1.85
CA PHE A 36 -14.53 -0.67 -1.97
C PHE A 36 -15.55 -0.27 -3.04
N LYS A 37 -16.08 0.96 -2.93
CA LYS A 37 -16.98 1.49 -3.95
C LYS A 37 -16.19 1.73 -5.25
N PRO A 38 -16.60 1.14 -6.40
CA PRO A 38 -15.91 1.34 -7.65
C PRO A 38 -15.84 2.83 -8.02
N ASN A 39 -14.72 3.26 -8.59
CA ASN A 39 -14.50 4.62 -9.06
C ASN A 39 -14.64 5.71 -7.98
N GLN A 40 -14.53 5.34 -6.70
CA GLN A 40 -14.45 6.30 -5.60
C GLN A 40 -13.01 6.42 -5.11
N VAL A 41 -12.57 7.66 -4.86
CA VAL A 41 -11.24 7.95 -4.31
C VAL A 41 -11.39 8.80 -3.04
N GLN A 42 -10.57 8.51 -2.04
CA GLN A 42 -10.47 9.28 -0.80
C GLN A 42 -9.53 10.49 -1.00
N ILE A 43 -9.93 11.68 -0.53
CA ILE A 43 -9.15 12.91 -0.66
C ILE A 43 -8.67 13.36 0.72
N SER A 44 -7.35 13.52 0.86
CA SER A 44 -6.68 14.03 2.05
C SER A 44 -5.82 15.24 1.73
N THR A 45 -5.81 16.24 2.62
CA THR A 45 -4.90 17.40 2.56
C THR A 45 -4.00 17.37 3.78
N LEU A 46 -2.69 17.52 3.58
CA LEU A 46 -1.71 17.65 4.65
C LEU A 46 -0.98 18.99 4.59
N LEU A 47 -0.46 19.43 5.73
CA LEU A 47 0.40 20.60 5.87
C LEU A 47 1.60 20.24 6.74
N SER A 48 2.81 20.57 6.27
CA SER A 48 4.02 20.48 7.08
C SER A 48 4.07 21.66 8.04
N ILE A 49 3.69 21.44 9.31
CA ILE A 49 3.63 22.50 10.33
C ILE A 49 5.01 23.09 10.65
N LYS A 50 6.08 22.30 10.49
CA LYS A 50 7.48 22.72 10.60
C LYS A 50 8.31 21.91 9.61
N THR A 51 9.00 22.58 8.71
CA THR A 51 9.81 21.94 7.65
C THR A 51 11.30 22.10 7.93
N GLY A 52 12.06 21.02 7.75
CA GLY A 52 13.51 21.00 7.83
C GLY A 52 14.08 20.96 9.25
N ALA A 53 15.42 20.95 9.32
CA ALA A 53 16.17 20.76 10.57
C ALA A 53 15.64 19.57 11.38
N CYS A 54 15.38 18.44 10.70
CA CYS A 54 15.07 17.18 11.35
C CYS A 54 16.40 16.61 11.88
N PRO A 55 16.47 16.16 13.15
CA PRO A 55 17.71 15.60 13.69
C PRO A 55 18.01 14.17 13.19
N GLU A 56 17.03 13.52 12.56
CA GLU A 56 17.14 12.14 12.12
C GLU A 56 17.84 12.02 10.77
N ASP A 57 18.64 10.97 10.59
CA ASP A 57 19.40 10.71 9.34
C ASP A 57 18.68 9.68 8.46
N CYS A 58 17.52 10.06 7.94
CA CYS A 58 16.72 9.21 7.07
C CYS A 58 17.24 9.29 5.63
N SER A 59 17.75 8.18 5.08
CA SER A 59 18.45 8.12 3.77
C SER A 59 17.68 8.65 2.56
N TYR A 60 16.37 8.84 2.67
CA TYR A 60 15.48 9.29 1.60
C TYR A 60 14.71 10.58 1.94
N CYS A 61 14.78 11.06 3.19
CA CYS A 61 13.98 12.21 3.61
C CYS A 61 14.72 13.51 3.30
N SER A 62 14.09 14.42 2.57
CA SER A 62 14.68 15.73 2.25
C SER A 62 14.73 16.72 3.42
N GLN A 63 14.27 16.32 4.61
CA GLN A 63 14.24 17.16 5.81
C GLN A 63 15.28 16.80 6.86
N SER A 64 15.91 15.63 6.71
CA SER A 64 17.09 15.18 7.44
C SER A 64 18.29 16.07 7.17
#